data_AF-A0A520NC12-F1
#
_entry.id   AF-A0A520NC12-F1
#
_cell.length_a   1.000
_cell.length_b   1.000
_cell.length_c   1.000
_cell.angle_alpha   90.00
_cell.angle_beta   90.00
_cell.angle_gamma   90.00
#
_symmetry.space_group_name_H-M   'P 1'
#
loop_
_entity.id
_entity.type
_entity.pdbx_description
1 polymer ?
#
loop_
_entity_poly.entity_id
_entity_poly.type
_entity_poly.pdbx_seq_one_letter_code
_entity_poly.pdbx_strand_id
1 'polypeptide(L)'
;MSRMSIFGLLFRYFAKRHLLWTGLCLFGLTAIVSIIQVVELIRRVSVLKNNNVDVNFLILSMLNLPAVIDVVLPFALLCGSMLCFNTLNKTNEFIVTRGMGTSIWTALYPAFAAAFGVGLFFVMVINPIGSFTAKQYEKQMVKIFGTDDRNLSVTADGIWLRDRRDDRQLIIHGDALDAVNVSIINPVIYQFATPGELQTRLRGSAMLLTDTGWMIEDTVAWDNDGGRKEIGTLMISTNIATLDIERSTEPPHTIPVYTLPRFIEMLENTGLPTINHSIHFHQLLALPLLLVGITMLGARFTLRNVNKGRRMQLFTRGVLIATAIFIYGYFMQILGSTFRVPPAVAGWAPAATILLTGAALLARLDES
;
A
#
# COMPACT_ATOMS: atom_id res chain seq x y z
N MET A 1 42.70 -20.24 10.43
CA MET A 1 41.33 -19.70 10.17
C MET A 1 40.94 -20.09 8.75
N SER A 2 39.88 -20.88 8.56
CA SER A 2 39.49 -21.34 7.22
C SER A 2 39.00 -20.15 6.38
N ARG A 3 39.23 -20.16 5.06
CA ARG A 3 38.74 -19.10 4.14
C ARG A 3 37.23 -18.82 4.31
N MET A 4 36.49 -19.82 4.75
CA MET A 4 35.05 -19.78 5.00
C MET A 4 34.66 -18.89 6.21
N SER A 5 35.49 -18.83 7.27
CA SER A 5 35.20 -17.99 8.44
C SER A 5 35.45 -16.50 8.18
N ILE A 6 36.46 -16.18 7.35
CA ILE A 6 36.78 -14.79 6.95
C ILE A 6 35.67 -14.24 6.04
N PHE A 7 35.18 -15.07 5.12
CA PHE A 7 34.07 -14.70 4.25
C PHE A 7 32.78 -14.39 5.03
N GLY A 8 32.44 -15.21 6.02
CA GLY A 8 31.28 -14.98 6.87
C GLY A 8 31.37 -13.70 7.72
N LEU A 9 32.57 -13.35 8.18
CA LEU A 9 32.80 -12.13 8.95
C LEU A 9 32.67 -10.87 8.07
N LEU A 10 33.28 -10.89 6.89
CA LEU A 10 33.20 -9.78 5.92
C LEU A 10 31.77 -9.58 5.41
N PHE A 11 31.04 -10.68 5.15
CA PHE A 11 29.62 -10.64 4.80
C PHE A 11 28.80 -9.91 5.86
N ARG A 12 28.89 -10.36 7.13
CA ARG A 12 28.14 -9.73 8.24
C ARG A 12 28.52 -8.26 8.42
N TYR A 13 29.79 -7.93 8.25
CA TYR A 13 30.27 -6.56 8.39
C TYR A 13 29.68 -5.63 7.32
N PHE A 14 29.76 -5.99 6.03
CA PHE A 14 29.21 -5.18 4.94
C PHE A 14 27.68 -5.11 5.01
N ALA A 15 27.00 -6.22 5.31
CA ALA A 15 25.54 -6.24 5.47
C ALA A 15 25.08 -5.33 6.62
N LYS A 16 25.71 -5.42 7.81
CA LYS A 16 25.39 -4.54 8.95
C LYS A 16 25.63 -3.08 8.63
N ARG A 17 26.75 -2.76 7.97
CA ARG A 17 27.07 -1.37 7.60
C ARG A 17 26.08 -0.82 6.59
N HIS A 18 25.65 -1.64 5.63
CA HIS A 18 24.63 -1.29 4.67
C HIS A 18 23.27 -1.04 5.32
N LEU A 19 22.84 -1.93 6.22
CA LEU A 19 21.60 -1.78 6.97
C LEU A 19 21.62 -0.54 7.87
N LEU A 20 22.75 -0.24 8.52
CA LEU A 20 22.89 0.94 9.36
C LEU A 20 22.71 2.24 8.56
N TRP A 21 23.40 2.38 7.44
CA TRP A 21 23.26 3.58 6.59
C TRP A 21 21.86 3.71 6.00
N THR A 22 21.28 2.60 5.55
CA THR A 22 19.90 2.55 5.05
C THR A 22 18.91 2.95 6.14
N GLY A 23 19.05 2.41 7.35
CA GLY A 23 18.19 2.73 8.49
C GLY A 23 18.28 4.19 8.91
N LEU A 24 19.48 4.77 8.93
CA LEU A 24 19.68 6.20 9.20
C LEU A 24 19.03 7.09 8.14
N CYS A 25 19.18 6.76 6.85
CA CYS A 25 18.53 7.48 5.77
C CYS A 25 17.01 7.35 5.84
N LEU A 26 16.50 6.16 6.13
CA LEU A 26 15.07 5.90 6.26
C LEU A 26 14.47 6.70 7.41
N PHE A 27 15.12 6.67 8.57
CA PHE A 27 14.72 7.47 9.73
C PHE A 27 14.72 8.96 9.41
N GLY A 28 15.80 9.49 8.83
CA GLY A 28 15.91 10.91 8.51
C GLY A 28 14.84 11.38 7.51
N LEU A 29 14.65 10.65 6.41
CA LEU A 29 13.64 11.01 5.40
C LEU A 29 12.21 10.85 5.93
N THR A 30 11.93 9.77 6.67
CA THR A 30 10.61 9.54 7.27
C THR A 30 10.29 10.65 8.29
N ALA A 31 11.26 11.06 9.11
CA ALA A 31 11.08 12.15 10.06
C ALA A 31 10.74 13.47 9.35
N ILE A 32 11.49 13.82 8.30
CA ILE A 32 11.23 15.04 7.51
C ILE A 32 9.83 15.01 6.91
N VAL A 33 9.46 13.92 6.23
CA VAL A 33 8.14 13.81 5.58
C VAL A 33 7.01 13.81 6.62
N SER A 34 7.20 13.19 7.78
CA SER A 34 6.20 13.16 8.85
C SER A 34 5.96 14.56 9.44
N ILE A 35 7.01 15.35 9.63
CA ILE A 35 6.86 16.76 10.07
C ILE A 35 6.04 17.55 9.05
N ILE A 36 6.33 17.40 7.75
CA ILE A 36 5.56 18.05 6.68
C ILE A 36 4.09 17.61 6.72
N GLN A 37 3.82 16.32 6.94
CA GLN A 37 2.45 15.80 7.05
C GLN A 37 1.69 16.38 8.24
N VAL A 38 2.32 16.53 9.40
CA VAL A 38 1.69 17.16 10.57
C VAL A 38 1.32 18.61 10.26
N VAL A 39 2.25 19.37 9.67
CA VAL A 39 1.99 20.78 9.28
C VAL A 39 0.84 20.86 8.28
N GLU A 40 0.82 19.97 7.29
CA GLU A 40 -0.25 19.92 6.28
C GLU A 40 -1.60 19.52 6.89
N LEU A 41 -1.62 18.58 7.85
CA LEU A 41 -2.84 18.18 8.57
C LEU A 41 -3.41 19.34 9.39
N ILE A 42 -2.56 20.06 10.12
CA ILE A 42 -2.96 21.26 10.88
C ILE A 42 -3.54 22.31 9.92
N ARG A 43 -2.88 22.56 8.79
CA ARG A 43 -3.34 23.50 7.76
C ARG A 43 -4.69 23.09 7.16
N ARG A 44 -4.92 21.79 6.91
CA ARG A 44 -6.19 21.30 6.37
C ARG A 44 -7.34 21.43 7.36
N VAL A 45 -7.09 21.12 8.64
CA VAL A 45 -8.11 21.22 9.69
C VAL A 45 -8.41 22.68 10.05
N SER A 46 -7.43 23.59 10.04
CA SER A 46 -7.67 25.01 10.36
C SER A 46 -8.57 25.73 9.36
N VAL A 47 -8.68 25.21 8.13
CA VAL A 47 -9.60 25.72 7.11
C VAL A 47 -11.04 25.24 7.37
N LEU A 48 -11.24 24.17 8.14
CA LEU A 48 -12.57 23.74 8.55
C LEU A 48 -13.10 24.73 9.60
N LYS A 49 -14.24 25.37 9.30
CA LYS A 49 -14.92 26.36 10.16
C LYS A 49 -15.49 25.75 11.47
N ASN A 50 -15.22 24.48 11.73
CA ASN A 50 -15.78 23.72 12.85
C ASN A 50 -14.78 23.68 14.00
N ASN A 51 -14.94 24.59 14.96
CA ASN A 51 -13.96 24.87 16.02
C ASN A 51 -13.83 23.78 17.12
N ASN A 52 -14.56 22.67 17.03
CA ASN A 52 -14.71 21.72 18.15
C ASN A 52 -14.20 20.30 17.87
N VAL A 53 -13.42 20.06 16.81
CA VAL A 53 -12.84 18.73 16.59
C VAL A 53 -11.53 18.63 17.37
N ASP A 54 -11.55 17.92 18.50
CA ASP A 54 -10.36 17.58 19.29
C ASP A 54 -9.54 16.51 18.52
N VAL A 55 -8.75 16.97 17.54
CA VAL A 55 -7.93 16.12 16.69
C VAL A 55 -6.52 16.03 17.28
N ASN A 56 -6.14 14.84 17.73
CA ASN A 56 -4.73 14.57 18.04
C ASN A 56 -3.92 14.35 16.76
N PHE A 57 -3.40 15.44 16.19
CA PHE A 57 -2.60 15.43 14.96
C PHE A 57 -1.39 14.49 15.01
N LEU A 58 -0.81 14.31 16.21
CA LEU A 58 0.37 13.47 16.39
C LEU A 58 0.01 11.99 16.27
N ILE A 59 -1.09 11.55 16.89
CA ILE A 59 -1.60 10.19 16.72
C ILE A 59 -1.98 9.92 15.26
N LEU A 60 -2.65 10.88 14.61
CA LEU A 60 -3.06 10.74 13.22
C LEU A 60 -1.85 10.63 12.27
N SER A 61 -0.80 11.42 12.50
CA SER A 61 0.45 11.28 11.76
C SER A 61 1.17 9.95 12.06
N MET A 62 1.14 9.47 13.31
CA MET A 62 1.74 8.18 13.66
C MET A 62 1.04 7.00 12.98
N LEU A 63 -0.28 7.08 12.79
CA LEU A 63 -1.03 6.06 12.04
C LEU A 63 -0.61 6.01 10.55
N ASN A 64 -0.22 7.14 9.97
CA ASN A 64 0.20 7.22 8.59
C ASN A 64 1.70 6.91 8.37
N LEU A 65 2.48 6.71 9.44
CA LEU A 65 3.93 6.48 9.35
C LEU A 65 4.31 5.29 8.43
N PRO A 66 3.66 4.12 8.50
CA PRO A 66 4.01 3.01 7.61
C PRO A 66 3.79 3.34 6.12
N ALA A 67 2.77 4.13 5.80
CA ALA A 67 2.52 4.59 4.42
C ALA A 67 3.61 5.57 3.96
N VAL A 68 4.11 6.42 4.87
CA VAL A 68 5.29 7.27 4.59
C VAL A 68 6.52 6.41 4.30
N ILE A 69 6.75 5.37 5.10
CA ILE A 69 7.87 4.44 4.91
C ILE A 69 7.79 3.78 3.53
N ASP A 70 6.60 3.34 3.09
CA ASP A 70 6.41 2.74 1.76
C ASP A 70 6.91 3.64 0.63
N VAL A 71 6.50 4.90 0.66
CA VAL A 71 6.86 5.91 -0.36
C VAL A 71 8.35 6.26 -0.31
N VAL A 72 8.92 6.36 0.88
CA VAL A 72 10.28 6.88 1.10
C VAL A 72 11.34 5.78 1.02
N LEU A 73 10.98 4.51 1.21
CA LEU A 73 11.90 3.37 1.28
C LEU A 73 12.85 3.28 0.07
N PRO A 74 12.40 3.40 -1.20
CA PRO A 74 13.30 3.37 -2.35
C PRO A 74 14.36 4.48 -2.33
N PHE A 75 13.99 5.69 -1.88
CA PHE A 75 14.88 6.84 -1.76
C PHE A 75 15.89 6.62 -0.63
N ALA A 76 15.42 6.16 0.53
CA ALA A 76 16.25 5.85 1.67
C ALA A 76 17.27 4.77 1.36
N LEU A 77 16.86 3.72 0.64
CA LEU A 77 17.72 2.63 0.23
C LEU A 77 18.80 3.10 -0.75
N LEU A 78 18.44 3.91 -1.75
CA LEU A 78 19.43 4.44 -2.69
C LEU A 78 20.47 5.32 -1.98
N CYS A 79 20.00 6.28 -1.17
CA CYS A 79 20.85 7.18 -0.41
C CYS A 79 21.74 6.43 0.59
N GLY A 80 21.17 5.48 1.33
CA GLY A 80 21.88 4.63 2.28
C GLY A 80 22.95 3.76 1.60
N SER A 81 22.61 3.17 0.45
CA SER A 81 23.54 2.42 -0.40
C SER A 81 24.71 3.30 -0.83
N MET A 82 24.44 4.48 -1.37
CA MET A 82 25.47 5.43 -1.81
C MET A 82 26.36 5.88 -0.65
N LEU A 83 25.80 6.21 0.51
CA LEU A 83 26.59 6.58 1.70
C LEU A 83 27.47 5.44 2.18
N CYS A 84 26.93 4.22 2.23
CA CYS A 84 27.66 3.02 2.59
C CYS A 84 28.86 2.80 1.66
N PHE A 85 28.61 2.70 0.35
CA PHE A 85 29.65 2.46 -0.64
C PHE A 85 30.68 3.58 -0.73
N ASN A 86 30.26 4.83 -0.55
CA ASN A 86 31.17 5.98 -0.48
C ASN A 86 32.10 5.86 0.73
N THR A 87 31.58 5.40 1.86
CA THR A 87 32.37 5.21 3.07
C THR A 87 33.37 4.07 2.88
N LEU A 88 32.94 2.93 2.31
CA LEU A 88 33.82 1.79 2.00
C LEU A 88 34.93 2.16 1.00
N ASN A 89 34.63 3.02 0.04
CA ASN A 89 35.64 3.55 -0.89
C ASN A 89 36.63 4.50 -0.19
N LYS A 90 36.16 5.39 0.69
CA LYS A 90 37.02 6.34 1.40
C LYS A 90 37.97 5.67 2.38
N THR A 91 37.53 4.59 3.03
CA THR A 91 38.38 3.82 3.94
C THR A 91 39.23 2.78 3.21
N ASN A 92 39.21 2.76 1.87
CA ASN A 92 39.86 1.76 1.01
C ASN A 92 39.46 0.31 1.31
N GLU A 93 38.41 0.07 2.11
CA GLU A 93 37.94 -1.28 2.45
C GLU A 93 37.46 -2.04 1.21
N PHE A 94 36.76 -1.35 0.29
CA PHE A 94 36.32 -1.94 -0.97
C PHE A 94 37.49 -2.29 -1.89
N ILE A 95 38.48 -1.40 -2.00
CA ILE A 95 39.67 -1.59 -2.82
C ILE A 95 40.50 -2.76 -2.29
N VAL A 96 40.70 -2.85 -0.97
CA VAL A 96 41.41 -3.97 -0.32
C VAL A 96 40.68 -5.28 -0.55
N THR A 97 39.35 -5.31 -0.42
CA THR A 97 38.54 -6.52 -0.65
C THR A 97 38.68 -7.00 -2.10
N ARG A 98 38.64 -6.08 -3.08
CA ARG A 98 38.89 -6.37 -4.51
C ARG A 98 40.33 -6.85 -4.76
N GLY A 99 41.31 -6.26 -4.09
CA GLY A 99 42.73 -6.64 -4.18
C GLY A 99 43.02 -8.08 -3.72
N MET A 100 42.12 -8.71 -2.98
CA MET A 100 42.19 -10.14 -2.64
C MET A 100 41.73 -11.08 -3.77
N GLY A 101 41.44 -10.54 -4.96
CA GLY A 101 40.96 -11.32 -6.12
C GLY A 101 39.47 -11.64 -6.07
N THR A 102 38.68 -10.90 -5.30
CA THR A 102 37.23 -11.11 -5.23
C THR A 102 36.51 -10.39 -6.39
N SER A 103 35.56 -11.07 -7.04
CA SER A 103 34.68 -10.42 -8.01
C SER A 103 33.82 -9.37 -7.31
N ILE A 104 33.43 -8.32 -8.05
CA ILE A 104 32.58 -7.26 -7.51
C ILE A 104 31.23 -7.79 -7.03
N TRP A 105 30.71 -8.81 -7.70
CA TRP A 105 29.47 -9.48 -7.34
C TRP A 105 29.57 -10.09 -5.96
N THR A 106 30.66 -10.81 -5.69
CA THR A 106 30.91 -11.44 -4.40
C THR A 106 31.14 -10.40 -3.30
N ALA A 107 31.86 -9.32 -3.61
CA ALA A 107 32.12 -8.24 -2.65
C ALA A 107 30.84 -7.48 -2.25
N LEU A 108 29.90 -7.27 -3.18
CA LEU A 108 28.66 -6.52 -2.94
C LEU A 108 27.46 -7.40 -2.58
N TYR A 109 27.55 -8.71 -2.74
CA TYR A 109 26.51 -9.66 -2.36
C TYR A 109 25.92 -9.43 -0.95
N PRO A 110 26.71 -9.11 0.11
CA PRO A 110 26.14 -8.84 1.42
C PRO A 110 25.17 -7.64 1.44
N ALA A 111 25.43 -6.60 0.63
CA ALA A 111 24.54 -5.46 0.50
C ALA A 111 23.27 -5.81 -0.28
N PHE A 112 23.38 -6.62 -1.34
CA PHE A 112 22.21 -7.09 -2.11
C PHE A 112 21.32 -8.00 -1.27
N ALA A 113 21.90 -8.94 -0.52
CA ALA A 113 21.18 -9.80 0.41
C ALA A 113 20.48 -8.99 1.51
N ALA A 114 21.15 -7.95 2.05
CA ALA A 114 20.55 -7.04 3.01
C ALA A 114 19.37 -6.26 2.42
N ALA A 115 19.50 -5.71 1.21
CA ALA A 115 18.43 -4.98 0.52
C ALA A 115 17.21 -5.87 0.22
N PHE A 116 17.46 -7.10 -0.25
CA PHE A 116 16.40 -8.09 -0.44
C PHE A 116 15.69 -8.42 0.88
N GLY A 117 16.45 -8.63 1.95
CA GLY A 117 15.92 -8.87 3.29
C GLY A 117 15.09 -7.70 3.83
N VAL A 118 15.50 -6.45 3.58
CA VAL A 118 14.72 -5.24 3.92
C VAL A 118 13.39 -5.24 3.16
N GLY A 119 13.39 -5.57 1.87
CA GLY A 119 12.16 -5.64 1.08
C GLY A 119 11.21 -6.74 1.57
N LEU A 120 11.75 -7.92 1.86
CA LEU A 120 10.96 -9.03 2.41
C LEU A 120 10.36 -8.66 3.78
N PHE A 121 11.17 -8.06 4.65
CA PHE A 121 10.73 -7.57 5.96
C PHE A 121 9.64 -6.50 5.82
N PHE A 122 9.79 -5.58 4.85
CA PHE A 122 8.77 -4.58 4.58
C PHE A 122 7.44 -5.23 4.17
N VAL A 123 7.46 -6.14 3.21
CA VAL A 123 6.24 -6.82 2.72
C VAL A 123 5.60 -7.68 3.82
N MET A 124 6.40 -8.41 4.60
CA MET A 124 5.85 -9.35 5.60
C MET A 124 5.42 -8.70 6.91
N VAL A 125 6.04 -7.58 7.30
CA VAL A 125 5.85 -6.97 8.62
C VAL A 125 5.30 -5.55 8.51
N ILE A 126 5.98 -4.68 7.77
CA ILE A 126 5.63 -3.26 7.71
C ILE A 126 4.34 -3.03 6.93
N ASN A 127 4.12 -3.74 5.83
CA ASN A 127 2.90 -3.61 5.03
C ASN A 127 1.64 -4.01 5.82
N PRO A 128 1.55 -5.19 6.47
CA PRO A 128 0.37 -5.53 7.28
C PRO A 128 0.09 -4.54 8.42
N ILE A 129 1.14 -4.08 9.11
CA ILE A 129 1.01 -3.03 10.14
C ILE A 129 0.46 -1.75 9.49
N GLY A 130 1.03 -1.35 8.35
CA GLY A 130 0.63 -0.18 7.60
C GLY A 130 -0.79 -0.22 7.08
N SER A 131 -1.26 -1.37 6.61
CA SER A 131 -2.64 -1.56 6.18
C SER A 131 -3.63 -1.37 7.33
N PHE A 132 -3.32 -1.94 8.50
CA PHE A 132 -4.16 -1.74 9.69
C PHE A 132 -4.17 -0.28 10.15
N THR A 133 -3.01 0.38 10.23
CA THR A 133 -2.94 1.77 10.67
C THR A 133 -3.54 2.74 9.64
N ALA A 134 -3.37 2.47 8.34
CA ALA A 134 -4.01 3.24 7.26
C ALA A 134 -5.53 3.14 7.33
N LYS A 135 -6.09 1.95 7.62
CA LYS A 135 -7.53 1.78 7.83
C LYS A 135 -8.06 2.63 8.99
N GLN A 136 -7.29 2.74 10.08
CA GLN A 136 -7.66 3.61 11.21
C GLN A 136 -7.51 5.09 10.87
N TYR A 137 -6.47 5.45 10.11
CA TYR A 137 -6.24 6.81 9.61
C TYR A 137 -7.41 7.28 8.74
N GLU A 138 -7.83 6.47 7.76
CA GLU A 138 -8.98 6.74 6.89
C GLU A 138 -10.28 6.89 7.69
N LYS A 139 -10.52 6.01 8.68
CA LYS A 139 -11.69 6.13 9.57
C LYS A 139 -11.73 7.45 10.34
N GLN A 140 -10.57 7.94 10.81
CA GLN A 140 -10.49 9.23 11.49
C GLN A 140 -10.64 10.40 10.51
N MET A 141 -10.04 10.30 9.31
CA MET A 141 -10.20 11.31 8.28
C MET A 141 -11.66 11.48 7.84
N VAL A 142 -12.42 10.39 7.69
CA VAL A 142 -13.85 10.45 7.38
C VAL A 142 -14.63 11.15 8.50
N LYS A 143 -14.29 10.95 9.77
CA LYS A 143 -14.95 11.68 10.88
C LYS A 143 -14.65 13.18 10.89
N ILE A 144 -13.45 13.57 10.46
CA ILE A 144 -12.99 14.97 10.49
C ILE A 144 -13.46 15.75 9.26
N PHE A 145 -13.37 15.14 8.08
CA PHE A 145 -13.59 15.80 6.78
C PHE A 145 -14.81 15.27 6.02
N GLY A 146 -15.33 14.09 6.37
CA GLY A 146 -16.46 13.49 5.69
C GLY A 146 -17.77 14.16 6.10
N THR A 147 -18.53 14.61 5.11
CA THR A 147 -19.99 14.64 5.21
C THR A 147 -20.44 13.17 5.30
N ASP A 148 -21.43 12.86 6.13
CA ASP A 148 -21.91 11.52 6.50
C ASP A 148 -22.55 10.71 5.32
N ASP A 149 -22.12 10.96 4.08
CA ASP A 149 -22.73 10.55 2.80
C ASP A 149 -22.17 9.24 2.22
N ARG A 150 -21.31 8.49 2.93
CA ARG A 150 -20.85 7.17 2.46
C ARG A 150 -21.92 6.11 2.77
N ASN A 151 -22.91 5.98 1.89
CA ASN A 151 -24.00 5.01 2.01
C ASN A 151 -23.58 3.56 1.68
N LEU A 152 -22.43 3.33 1.04
CA LEU A 152 -21.90 1.99 0.70
C LEU A 152 -20.46 1.86 1.24
N SER A 153 -20.17 0.74 1.90
CA SER A 153 -18.85 0.33 2.34
C SER A 153 -18.61 -1.14 1.97
N VAL A 154 -17.59 -1.39 1.15
CA VAL A 154 -17.18 -2.75 0.75
C VAL A 154 -15.96 -3.15 1.59
N THR A 155 -16.10 -4.21 2.40
CA THR A 155 -15.03 -4.72 3.29
C THR A 155 -14.70 -6.17 2.92
N ALA A 156 -13.56 -6.70 3.40
CA ALA A 156 -13.18 -8.10 3.22
C ALA A 156 -14.18 -9.14 3.78
N ASP A 157 -15.10 -8.73 4.66
CA ASP A 157 -16.16 -9.57 5.25
C ASP A 157 -17.50 -9.47 4.50
N GLY A 158 -17.57 -8.75 3.37
CA GLY A 158 -18.79 -8.53 2.62
C GLY A 158 -19.13 -7.04 2.43
N ILE A 159 -20.34 -6.81 1.96
CA ILE A 159 -20.83 -5.48 1.56
C ILE A 159 -21.76 -4.95 2.64
N TRP A 160 -21.56 -3.69 3.01
CA TRP A 160 -22.37 -2.99 3.98
C TRP A 160 -22.95 -1.73 3.35
N LEU A 161 -24.26 -1.61 3.41
CA LEU A 161 -25.05 -0.53 2.86
C LEU A 161 -25.84 0.12 3.99
N ARG A 162 -25.76 1.44 4.08
CA ARG A 162 -26.56 2.23 5.01
C ARG A 162 -27.45 3.16 4.20
N ASP A 163 -28.75 2.97 4.35
CA ASP A 163 -29.77 3.83 3.79
C ASP A 163 -30.55 4.51 4.92
N ARG A 164 -30.80 5.80 4.79
CA ARG A 164 -31.48 6.62 5.80
C ARG A 164 -32.63 7.37 5.13
N ARG A 165 -33.86 7.03 5.52
CA ARG A 165 -35.09 7.63 4.97
C ARG A 165 -36.07 7.96 6.09
N ASP A 166 -36.53 9.21 6.17
CA ASP A 166 -37.65 9.68 7.02
C ASP A 166 -37.82 8.91 8.34
N ASP A 167 -36.83 9.03 9.23
CA ASP A 167 -36.71 8.36 10.55
C ASP A 167 -36.42 6.85 10.59
N ARG A 168 -36.40 6.14 9.47
CA ARG A 168 -35.97 4.73 9.43
C ARG A 168 -34.53 4.62 8.92
N GLN A 169 -33.74 3.83 9.66
CA GLN A 169 -32.40 3.48 9.24
C GLN A 169 -32.38 2.02 8.80
N LEU A 170 -31.89 1.78 7.60
CA LEU A 170 -31.71 0.46 7.02
C LEU A 170 -30.21 0.18 6.96
N ILE A 171 -29.77 -0.92 7.57
CA ILE A 171 -28.42 -1.45 7.39
C ILE A 171 -28.56 -2.76 6.62
N ILE A 172 -28.00 -2.80 5.42
CA ILE A 172 -28.01 -3.96 4.54
C ILE A 172 -26.61 -4.55 4.56
N HIS A 173 -26.52 -5.86 4.79
CA HIS A 173 -25.31 -6.64 4.68
C HIS A 173 -25.49 -7.71 3.61
N GLY A 174 -24.50 -7.91 2.74
CA GLY A 174 -24.55 -8.99 1.76
C GLY A 174 -23.18 -9.62 1.54
N ASP A 175 -23.18 -10.87 1.07
CA ASP A 175 -21.95 -11.62 0.83
C ASP A 175 -21.20 -11.08 -0.40
N ALA A 176 -21.97 -10.68 -1.43
CA ALA A 176 -21.47 -10.22 -2.73
C ALA A 176 -22.47 -9.26 -3.38
N LEU A 177 -21.98 -8.32 -4.20
CA LEU A 177 -22.78 -7.45 -5.07
C LEU A 177 -22.37 -7.78 -6.50
N ASP A 178 -23.30 -8.14 -7.36
CA ASP A 178 -23.09 -8.15 -8.80
C ASP A 178 -23.29 -6.72 -9.32
N ALA A 179 -22.21 -6.06 -9.71
CA ALA A 179 -22.25 -4.70 -10.24
C ALA A 179 -22.96 -4.57 -11.60
N VAL A 180 -23.09 -5.66 -12.37
CA VAL A 180 -23.72 -5.64 -13.70
C VAL A 180 -25.24 -5.60 -13.60
N ASN A 181 -25.81 -6.41 -12.70
CA ASN A 181 -27.26 -6.45 -12.45
C ASN A 181 -27.69 -5.65 -11.21
N VAL A 182 -26.75 -4.99 -10.53
CA VAL A 182 -26.93 -4.30 -9.24
C VAL A 182 -27.70 -5.19 -8.26
N SER A 183 -27.22 -6.42 -8.10
CA SER A 183 -27.85 -7.44 -7.25
C SER A 183 -26.97 -7.81 -6.07
N ILE A 184 -27.52 -7.90 -4.86
CA ILE A 184 -26.82 -8.32 -3.64
C ILE A 184 -27.21 -9.77 -3.35
N ILE A 185 -26.22 -10.65 -3.17
CA ILE A 185 -26.40 -12.07 -2.88
C ILE A 185 -26.46 -12.28 -1.36
N ASN A 186 -27.42 -13.12 -0.92
CA ASN A 186 -27.70 -13.41 0.50
C ASN A 186 -27.84 -12.15 1.38
N PRO A 187 -28.69 -11.19 1.01
CA PRO A 187 -28.88 -9.95 1.78
C PRO A 187 -29.45 -10.26 3.17
N VAL A 188 -28.84 -9.67 4.19
CA VAL A 188 -29.35 -9.55 5.56
C VAL A 188 -29.60 -8.08 5.83
N ILE A 189 -30.85 -7.71 6.07
CA ILE A 189 -31.27 -6.32 6.25
C ILE A 189 -31.72 -6.15 7.68
N TYR A 190 -31.19 -5.11 8.34
CA TYR A 190 -31.56 -4.69 9.67
C TYR A 190 -32.32 -3.37 9.55
N GLN A 191 -33.58 -3.37 9.97
CA GLN A 191 -34.41 -2.19 9.99
C GLN A 191 -34.50 -1.63 11.40
N PHE A 192 -34.18 -0.36 11.56
CA PHE A 192 -34.23 0.37 12.82
C PHE A 192 -35.32 1.44 12.75
N ALA A 193 -36.18 1.49 13.78
CA ALA A 193 -37.24 2.50 13.90
C ALA A 193 -36.72 3.81 14.54
N THR A 194 -35.73 3.70 15.42
CA THR A 194 -34.98 4.79 16.06
C THR A 194 -33.50 4.38 16.18
N PRO A 195 -32.55 5.32 16.36
CA PRO A 195 -31.15 4.99 16.51
C PRO A 195 -30.94 4.02 17.70
N GLY A 196 -30.60 2.77 17.40
CA GLY A 196 -30.31 1.73 18.40
C GLY A 196 -31.44 0.75 18.70
N GLU A 197 -32.66 0.97 18.20
CA GLU A 197 -33.78 0.05 18.40
C GLU A 197 -34.03 -0.77 17.11
N LEU A 198 -33.56 -2.02 17.11
CA LEU A 198 -33.75 -2.95 16.00
C LEU A 198 -35.22 -3.38 15.98
N GLN A 199 -35.91 -3.11 14.88
CA GLN A 199 -37.31 -3.48 14.70
C GLN A 199 -37.43 -4.85 14.05
N THR A 200 -36.83 -5.02 12.88
CA THR A 200 -36.92 -6.27 12.12
C THR A 200 -35.58 -6.64 11.50
N ARG A 201 -35.35 -7.95 11.41
CA ARG A 201 -34.28 -8.53 10.61
C ARG A 201 -34.89 -9.27 9.44
N LEU A 202 -34.49 -8.91 8.23
CA LEU A 202 -34.89 -9.57 6.99
C LEU A 202 -33.70 -10.35 6.43
N ARG A 203 -33.95 -11.51 5.85
CA ARG A 203 -32.98 -12.25 5.04
C ARG A 203 -33.62 -12.66 3.74
N GLY A 204 -32.96 -12.38 2.62
CA GLY A 204 -33.36 -12.83 1.29
C GLY A 204 -32.31 -13.73 0.65
N SER A 205 -32.67 -14.33 -0.49
CA SER A 205 -31.75 -15.07 -1.36
C SER A 205 -30.99 -14.10 -2.29
N ALA A 206 -31.71 -13.13 -2.87
CA ALA A 206 -31.16 -12.07 -3.72
C ALA A 206 -31.87 -10.73 -3.47
N MET A 207 -31.17 -9.62 -3.69
CA MET A 207 -31.71 -8.26 -3.59
C MET A 207 -31.29 -7.41 -4.79
N LEU A 208 -32.25 -7.03 -5.63
CA LEU A 208 -32.07 -6.32 -6.90
C LEU A 208 -32.44 -4.85 -6.74
N LEU A 209 -31.60 -3.93 -7.24
CA LEU A 209 -31.97 -2.51 -7.30
C LEU A 209 -32.87 -2.26 -8.50
N THR A 210 -34.08 -1.75 -8.27
CA THR A 210 -35.01 -1.29 -9.32
C THR A 210 -35.24 0.22 -9.21
N ASP A 211 -35.83 0.83 -10.24
CA ASP A 211 -36.15 2.27 -10.28
C ASP A 211 -37.03 2.76 -9.11
N THR A 212 -37.71 1.84 -8.42
CA THR A 212 -38.66 2.16 -7.33
C THR A 212 -38.14 1.77 -5.95
N GLY A 213 -37.02 1.03 -5.86
CA GLY A 213 -36.53 0.45 -4.62
C GLY A 213 -35.75 -0.85 -4.79
N TRP A 214 -35.32 -1.40 -3.67
CA TRP A 214 -34.76 -2.74 -3.59
C TRP A 214 -35.85 -3.80 -3.61
N MET A 215 -35.77 -4.73 -4.56
CA MET A 215 -36.57 -5.94 -4.63
C MET A 215 -35.82 -7.09 -3.97
N ILE A 216 -36.39 -7.73 -2.96
CA ILE A 216 -35.76 -8.83 -2.24
C ILE A 216 -36.55 -10.11 -2.51
N GLU A 217 -35.85 -11.14 -2.96
CA GLU A 217 -36.41 -12.46 -3.25
C GLU A 217 -36.27 -13.38 -2.02
N ASP A 218 -37.25 -14.27 -1.85
CA ASP A 218 -37.34 -15.26 -0.75
C ASP A 218 -37.10 -14.67 0.65
N THR A 219 -37.80 -13.56 0.94
CA THR A 219 -37.64 -12.82 2.18
C THR A 219 -38.24 -13.56 3.36
N VAL A 220 -37.40 -13.83 4.36
CA VAL A 220 -37.79 -14.28 5.69
C VAL A 220 -37.55 -13.13 6.67
N ALA A 221 -38.60 -12.75 7.41
CA ALA A 221 -38.55 -11.72 8.42
C ALA A 221 -38.54 -12.34 9.82
N TRP A 222 -37.73 -11.76 10.71
CA TRP A 222 -37.76 -11.97 12.15
C TRP A 222 -38.09 -10.66 12.83
N ASP A 223 -39.14 -10.68 13.64
CA ASP A 223 -39.50 -9.58 14.54
C ASP A 223 -38.70 -9.69 15.85
N ASN A 224 -38.71 -8.61 16.64
CA ASN A 224 -37.98 -8.53 17.91
C ASN A 224 -38.49 -9.56 18.94
N ASP A 225 -39.77 -9.96 18.82
CA ASP A 225 -40.41 -11.01 19.64
C ASP A 225 -40.07 -12.45 19.17
N GLY A 226 -39.18 -12.60 18.19
CA GLY A 226 -38.74 -13.90 17.68
C GLY A 226 -39.70 -14.55 16.68
N GLY A 227 -40.76 -13.85 16.27
CA GLY A 227 -41.71 -14.31 15.26
C GLY A 227 -41.04 -14.41 13.88
N ARG A 228 -40.97 -15.63 13.33
CA ARG A 228 -40.50 -15.90 11.95
C ARG A 228 -41.68 -15.82 10.98
N LYS A 229 -41.58 -14.98 9.96
CA LYS A 229 -42.58 -14.85 8.90
C LYS A 229 -41.94 -14.96 7.53
N GLU A 230 -42.45 -15.87 6.69
CA GLU A 230 -42.07 -15.94 5.28
C GLU A 230 -42.94 -14.95 4.50
N ILE A 231 -42.30 -13.99 3.84
CA ILE A 231 -42.98 -12.91 3.11
C ILE A 231 -42.93 -13.18 1.59
N GLY A 232 -41.89 -13.87 1.10
CA GLY A 232 -41.64 -14.07 -0.32
C GLY A 232 -40.96 -12.83 -0.92
N THR A 233 -41.54 -12.21 -1.94
CA THR A 233 -40.94 -11.02 -2.56
C THR A 233 -41.31 -9.75 -1.79
N LEU A 234 -40.30 -8.99 -1.35
CA LEU A 234 -40.48 -7.73 -0.62
C LEU A 234 -39.84 -6.57 -1.38
N MET A 235 -40.56 -5.45 -1.50
CA MET A 235 -40.05 -4.21 -2.09
C MET A 235 -39.77 -3.19 -0.98
N ILE A 236 -38.55 -2.66 -0.94
CA ILE A 236 -38.15 -1.58 -0.02
C ILE A 236 -37.72 -0.36 -0.85
N SER A 237 -38.47 0.73 -0.75
CA SER A 237 -38.09 2.01 -1.38
C SER A 237 -36.74 2.51 -0.85
N THR A 238 -35.81 2.88 -1.75
CA THR A 238 -34.51 3.47 -1.40
C THR A 238 -34.38 4.87 -1.99
N ASN A 239 -33.59 5.73 -1.35
CA ASN A 239 -33.23 7.04 -1.90
C ASN A 239 -31.84 7.02 -2.58
N ILE A 240 -31.22 5.85 -2.66
CA ILE A 240 -29.91 5.66 -3.31
C ILE A 240 -30.14 5.61 -4.82
N ALA A 241 -30.11 6.79 -5.46
CA ALA A 241 -30.36 6.93 -6.90
C ALA A 241 -29.25 6.32 -7.77
N THR A 242 -28.01 6.27 -7.27
CA THR A 242 -26.87 5.61 -7.91
C THR A 242 -25.91 5.12 -6.83
N LEU A 243 -25.66 3.81 -6.80
CA LEU A 243 -24.65 3.25 -5.93
C LEU A 243 -23.28 3.65 -6.49
N ASP A 244 -22.58 4.60 -5.84
CA ASP A 244 -21.24 5.07 -6.22
C ASP A 244 -20.19 4.01 -5.84
N ILE A 245 -20.28 2.84 -6.50
CA ILE A 245 -19.55 1.61 -6.21
C ILE A 245 -18.02 1.82 -6.24
N GLU A 246 -17.54 2.67 -7.16
CA GLU A 246 -16.12 3.00 -7.28
C GLU A 246 -15.57 3.77 -6.06
N ARG A 247 -16.40 4.59 -5.39
CA ARG A 247 -15.97 5.40 -4.23
C ARG A 247 -16.09 4.66 -2.91
N SER A 248 -16.83 3.55 -2.88
CA SER A 248 -17.11 2.76 -1.68
C SER A 248 -16.13 1.61 -1.40
N THR A 249 -15.22 1.33 -2.34
CA THR A 249 -14.23 0.27 -2.18
C THR A 249 -13.06 0.75 -1.33
N GLU A 250 -12.61 -0.06 -0.37
CA GLU A 250 -11.43 0.25 0.44
C GLU A 250 -10.17 0.46 -0.43
N PRO A 251 -9.37 1.52 -0.20
CA PRO A 251 -8.15 1.77 -0.95
C PRO A 251 -7.18 0.57 -0.88
N PRO A 252 -6.41 0.26 -1.94
CA PRO A 252 -5.55 -0.94 -1.96
C PRO A 252 -4.55 -1.03 -0.80
N HIS A 253 -4.03 0.11 -0.33
CA HIS A 253 -3.01 0.17 0.72
C HIS A 253 -3.56 -0.13 2.13
N THR A 254 -4.89 -0.09 2.35
CA THR A 254 -5.51 -0.43 3.64
C THR A 254 -5.71 -1.93 3.83
N ILE A 255 -5.39 -2.73 2.81
CA ILE A 255 -5.59 -4.19 2.80
C ILE A 255 -4.22 -4.88 2.95
N PRO A 256 -4.02 -5.71 3.98
CA PRO A 256 -2.77 -6.44 4.17
C PRO A 256 -2.44 -7.34 2.97
N VAL A 257 -1.14 -7.47 2.65
CA VAL A 257 -0.67 -8.31 1.53
C VAL A 257 -1.19 -9.75 1.57
N TYR A 258 -1.41 -10.32 2.76
CA TYR A 258 -1.86 -11.71 2.92
C TYR A 258 -3.32 -11.91 2.52
N THR A 259 -4.16 -10.90 2.73
CA THR A 259 -5.60 -10.96 2.42
C THR A 259 -5.92 -10.39 1.04
N LEU A 260 -4.98 -9.64 0.46
CA LEU A 260 -5.16 -8.96 -0.82
C LEU A 260 -5.54 -9.89 -1.99
N PRO A 261 -4.94 -11.10 -2.16
CA PRO A 261 -5.36 -12.02 -3.24
C PRO A 261 -6.82 -12.46 -3.12
N ARG A 262 -7.25 -12.83 -1.91
CA ARG A 262 -8.64 -13.23 -1.65
C ARG A 262 -9.60 -12.06 -1.86
N PHE A 263 -9.17 -10.84 -1.52
CA PHE A 263 -9.96 -9.64 -1.78
C PHE A 263 -10.09 -9.35 -3.28
N ILE A 264 -9.02 -9.55 -4.07
CA ILE A 264 -9.07 -9.42 -5.54
C ILE A 264 -10.06 -10.44 -6.12
N GLU A 265 -10.01 -11.70 -5.67
CA GLU A 265 -10.95 -12.74 -6.11
C GLU A 265 -12.41 -12.40 -5.74
N MET A 266 -12.63 -11.84 -4.55
CA MET A 266 -13.95 -11.34 -4.15
C MET A 266 -14.42 -10.20 -5.05
N LEU A 267 -13.56 -9.23 -5.36
CA LEU A 267 -13.87 -8.13 -6.28
C LEU A 267 -14.17 -8.64 -7.70
N GLU A 268 -13.43 -9.65 -8.18
CA GLU A 268 -13.64 -10.25 -9.49
C GLU A 268 -14.99 -10.98 -9.57
N ASN A 269 -15.31 -11.79 -8.54
CA ASN A 269 -16.58 -12.50 -8.45
C ASN A 269 -17.79 -11.57 -8.27
N THR A 270 -17.57 -10.33 -7.84
CA THR A 270 -18.59 -9.28 -7.68
C THR A 270 -18.69 -8.35 -8.90
N GLY A 271 -17.87 -8.58 -9.94
CA GLY A 271 -17.82 -7.70 -11.11
C GLY A 271 -17.30 -6.29 -10.79
N LEU A 272 -16.62 -6.12 -9.65
CA LEU A 272 -16.04 -4.86 -9.21
C LEU A 272 -14.66 -4.64 -9.83
N PRO A 273 -14.22 -3.38 -10.01
CA PRO A 273 -12.92 -3.09 -10.61
C PRO A 273 -11.77 -3.58 -9.72
N THR A 274 -11.01 -4.57 -10.19
CA THR A 274 -9.87 -5.20 -9.49
C THR A 274 -8.51 -4.59 -9.85
N ILE A 275 -8.47 -3.71 -10.86
CA ILE A 275 -7.23 -3.30 -11.54
C ILE A 275 -6.20 -2.70 -10.58
N ASN A 276 -6.63 -1.76 -9.72
CA ASN A 276 -5.74 -1.04 -8.81
C ASN A 276 -5.20 -1.96 -7.71
N HIS A 277 -6.04 -2.85 -7.18
CA HIS A 277 -5.65 -3.84 -6.16
C HIS A 277 -4.67 -4.87 -6.72
N SER A 278 -4.90 -5.32 -7.97
CA SER A 278 -4.03 -6.27 -8.65
C SER A 278 -2.64 -5.67 -8.96
N ILE A 279 -2.59 -4.42 -9.44
CA ILE A 279 -1.32 -3.72 -9.66
C ILE A 279 -0.56 -3.57 -8.35
N HIS A 280 -1.24 -3.13 -7.28
CA HIS A 280 -0.62 -2.95 -5.96
C HIS A 280 -0.04 -4.25 -5.42
N PHE A 281 -0.78 -5.36 -5.54
CA PHE A 281 -0.30 -6.68 -5.15
C PHE A 281 1.01 -7.05 -5.85
N HIS A 282 1.08 -6.85 -7.17
CA HIS A 282 2.29 -7.12 -7.93
C HIS A 282 3.44 -6.18 -7.58
N GLN A 283 3.18 -4.91 -7.29
CA GLN A 283 4.19 -3.97 -6.81
C GLN A 283 4.79 -4.41 -5.47
N LEU A 284 3.97 -4.88 -4.52
CA LEU A 284 4.43 -5.40 -3.23
C LEU A 284 5.35 -6.62 -3.42
N LEU A 285 4.95 -7.57 -4.26
CA LEU A 285 5.76 -8.76 -4.55
C LEU A 285 7.07 -8.43 -5.27
N ALA A 286 7.06 -7.42 -6.14
CA ALA A 286 8.24 -6.99 -6.89
C ALA A 286 9.20 -6.12 -6.06
N LEU A 287 8.74 -5.56 -4.94
CA LEU A 287 9.51 -4.63 -4.10
C LEU A 287 10.88 -5.17 -3.65
N PRO A 288 11.04 -6.42 -3.14
CA PRO A 288 12.35 -6.91 -2.73
C PRO A 288 13.38 -6.91 -3.86
N LEU A 289 12.95 -7.22 -5.09
CA LEU A 289 13.81 -7.19 -6.26
C LEU A 289 14.11 -5.77 -6.72
N LEU A 290 13.13 -4.87 -6.63
CA LEU A 290 13.33 -3.44 -6.89
C LEU A 290 14.43 -2.87 -5.98
N LEU A 291 14.39 -3.17 -4.67
CA LEU A 291 15.39 -2.71 -3.72
C LEU A 291 16.79 -3.23 -4.05
N VAL A 292 16.93 -4.51 -4.45
CA VAL A 292 18.21 -5.04 -4.93
C VAL A 292 18.72 -4.24 -6.12
N GLY A 293 17.88 -3.99 -7.13
CA GLY A 293 18.26 -3.19 -8.31
C GLY A 293 18.70 -1.77 -7.96
N ILE A 294 18.00 -1.12 -7.01
CA ILE A 294 18.36 0.21 -6.50
C ILE A 294 19.73 0.17 -5.82
N THR A 295 20.02 -0.84 -5.01
CA THR A 295 21.35 -1.01 -4.39
C THR A 295 22.45 -1.21 -5.44
N MET A 296 22.17 -1.96 -6.52
CA MET A 296 23.12 -2.11 -7.64
C MET A 296 23.42 -0.79 -8.35
N LEU A 297 22.38 0.02 -8.61
CA LEU A 297 22.56 1.38 -9.15
C LEU A 297 23.39 2.24 -8.19
N GLY A 298 23.09 2.21 -6.89
CA GLY A 298 23.85 2.92 -5.86
C GLY A 298 25.34 2.57 -5.88
N ALA A 299 25.65 1.28 -6.02
CA ALA A 299 27.02 0.79 -6.17
C ALA A 299 27.69 1.36 -7.42
N ARG A 300 27.03 1.27 -8.59
CA ARG A 300 27.59 1.77 -9.85
C ARG A 300 28.00 3.24 -9.80
N PHE A 301 27.12 4.08 -9.25
CA PHE A 301 27.33 5.53 -9.26
C PHE A 301 28.38 5.99 -8.25
N THR A 302 28.59 5.21 -7.18
CA THR A 302 29.46 5.60 -6.08
C THR A 302 30.84 4.94 -6.14
N LEU A 303 30.92 3.70 -6.65
CA LEU A 303 32.17 2.94 -6.65
C LEU A 303 33.16 3.40 -7.73
N ARG A 304 32.73 4.21 -8.70
CA ARG A 304 33.63 4.84 -9.68
C ARG A 304 34.50 5.88 -8.98
N ASN A 305 35.80 5.94 -9.27
CA ASN A 305 36.71 6.96 -8.72
C ASN A 305 36.22 8.38 -9.06
N VAL A 306 35.55 9.02 -8.12
CA VAL A 306 35.07 10.39 -8.23
C VAL A 306 36.06 11.30 -7.48
N ASN A 307 36.69 12.24 -8.18
CA ASN A 307 37.60 13.23 -7.58
C ASN A 307 36.93 13.96 -6.41
N LYS A 308 37.73 14.30 -5.37
CA LYS A 308 37.29 14.83 -4.07
C LYS A 308 36.26 15.99 -4.13
N GLY A 309 36.26 16.81 -5.18
CA GLY A 309 35.34 17.95 -5.38
C GLY A 309 33.93 17.63 -5.91
N ARG A 310 33.66 16.39 -6.36
CA ARG A 310 32.36 16.02 -6.97
C ARG A 310 31.38 15.33 -6.01
N ARG A 311 31.60 15.43 -4.70
CA ARG A 311 30.75 14.77 -3.69
C ARG A 311 29.32 15.31 -3.67
N MET A 312 29.15 16.62 -3.78
CA MET A 312 27.83 17.24 -3.90
C MET A 312 27.11 16.78 -5.17
N GLN A 313 27.84 16.54 -6.26
CA GLN A 313 27.30 16.02 -7.52
C GLN A 313 26.84 14.55 -7.41
N LEU A 314 27.36 13.76 -6.48
CA LEU A 314 26.92 12.37 -6.26
C LEU A 314 25.52 12.33 -5.62
N PHE A 315 25.30 13.15 -4.58
CA PHE A 315 23.99 13.22 -3.92
C PHE A 315 22.89 13.76 -4.83
N THR A 316 23.17 14.83 -5.58
CA THR A 316 22.18 15.39 -6.52
C THR A 316 21.80 14.38 -7.60
N ARG A 317 22.77 13.62 -8.12
CA ARG A 317 22.50 12.52 -9.07
C ARG A 317 21.68 11.40 -8.43
N GLY A 318 22.00 11.00 -7.20
CA GLY A 318 21.24 10.00 -6.47
C GLY A 318 19.77 10.40 -6.30
N VAL A 319 19.51 11.63 -5.87
CA VAL A 319 18.14 12.15 -5.75
C VAL A 319 17.42 12.14 -7.10
N LEU A 320 18.05 12.63 -8.17
CA LEU A 320 17.45 12.60 -9.51
C LEU A 320 17.10 11.19 -9.98
N ILE A 321 17.97 10.21 -9.73
CA ILE A 321 17.72 8.81 -10.09
C ILE A 321 16.57 8.23 -9.26
N ALA A 322 16.54 8.45 -7.95
CA ALA A 322 15.44 7.97 -7.11
C ALA A 322 14.11 8.58 -7.55
N THR A 323 14.08 9.88 -7.85
CA THR A 323 12.90 10.57 -8.38
C THR A 323 12.49 9.99 -9.73
N ALA A 324 13.42 9.70 -10.64
CA ALA A 324 13.11 9.08 -11.93
C ALA A 324 12.51 7.68 -11.77
N ILE A 325 13.03 6.86 -10.84
CA ILE A 325 12.49 5.53 -10.52
C ILE A 325 11.07 5.66 -9.97
N PHE A 326 10.83 6.62 -9.07
CA PHE A 326 9.51 6.89 -8.50
C PHE A 326 8.50 7.30 -9.57
N ILE A 327 8.86 8.27 -10.43
CA ILE A 327 8.02 8.72 -11.54
C ILE A 327 7.72 7.55 -12.49
N TYR A 328 8.71 6.71 -12.77
CA TYR A 328 8.52 5.53 -13.64
C TYR A 328 7.53 4.52 -13.05
N GLY A 329 7.63 4.25 -11.74
CA GLY A 329 6.66 3.39 -11.04
C GLY A 329 5.24 3.95 -11.11
N TYR A 330 5.08 5.24 -10.85
CA TYR A 330 3.79 5.93 -10.93
C TYR A 330 3.22 5.94 -12.35
N PHE A 331 4.08 6.18 -13.35
CA PHE A 331 3.70 6.13 -14.76
C PHE A 331 3.17 4.73 -15.14
N MET A 332 3.86 3.67 -14.71
CA MET A 332 3.41 2.30 -14.96
C MET A 332 2.08 1.97 -14.28
N GLN A 333 1.86 2.48 -13.06
CA GLN A 333 0.59 2.35 -12.35
C GLN A 333 -0.55 3.02 -13.13
N ILE A 334 -0.37 4.23 -13.65
CA ILE A 334 -1.36 4.93 -14.47
C ILE A 334 -1.65 4.16 -15.77
N LEU A 335 -0.61 3.62 -16.41
CA LEU A 335 -0.77 2.83 -17.63
C LEU A 335 -1.58 1.55 -17.39
N GLY A 336 -1.34 0.90 -16.25
CA GLY A 336 -2.11 -0.26 -15.81
C GLY A 336 -3.56 0.08 -15.48
N SER A 337 -3.81 1.18 -14.76
CA SER A 337 -5.18 1.60 -14.40
C SER A 337 -6.03 2.03 -15.59
N THR A 338 -5.41 2.44 -16.70
CA THR A 338 -6.10 2.78 -17.96
C THR A 338 -6.32 1.57 -18.87
N PHE A 339 -6.17 0.34 -18.38
CA PHE A 339 -6.27 -0.93 -19.14
C PHE A 339 -5.36 -1.03 -20.38
N ARG A 340 -4.30 -0.20 -20.46
CA ARG A 340 -3.37 -0.24 -21.59
C ARG A 340 -2.33 -1.35 -21.46
N VAL A 341 -2.07 -1.79 -20.24
CA VAL A 341 -1.06 -2.79 -19.91
C VAL A 341 -1.64 -3.75 -18.86
N PRO A 342 -1.38 -5.07 -18.95
CA PRO A 342 -1.81 -6.01 -17.92
C PRO A 342 -1.30 -5.64 -16.51
N PRO A 343 -2.08 -5.88 -15.43
CA PRO A 343 -1.70 -5.55 -14.06
C PRO A 343 -0.34 -6.09 -13.63
N ALA A 344 -0.04 -7.32 -14.03
CA ALA A 344 1.23 -7.98 -13.75
C ALA A 344 2.42 -7.21 -14.35
N VAL A 345 2.30 -6.78 -15.61
CA VAL A 345 3.38 -6.04 -16.28
C VAL A 345 3.53 -4.66 -15.65
N ALA A 346 2.43 -3.96 -15.35
CA ALA A 346 2.46 -2.65 -14.70
C ALA A 346 3.14 -2.70 -13.32
N GLY A 347 2.89 -3.74 -12.53
CA GLY A 347 3.52 -3.90 -11.20
C GLY A 347 4.99 -4.33 -11.25
N TRP A 348 5.35 -5.24 -12.17
CA TRP A 348 6.71 -5.81 -12.23
C TRP A 348 7.69 -5.03 -13.08
N ALA A 349 7.24 -4.23 -14.04
CA ALA A 349 8.13 -3.49 -14.96
C ALA A 349 9.15 -2.58 -14.24
N PRO A 350 8.78 -1.79 -13.21
CA PRO A 350 9.74 -1.01 -12.41
C PRO A 350 10.84 -1.87 -11.80
N ALA A 351 10.49 -2.95 -11.12
CA ALA A 351 11.49 -3.81 -10.48
C ALA A 351 12.39 -4.49 -11.52
N ALA A 352 11.81 -5.07 -12.57
CA ALA A 352 12.54 -5.80 -13.60
C ALA A 352 13.54 -4.89 -14.34
N THR A 353 13.10 -3.71 -14.79
CA THR A 353 13.96 -2.78 -15.52
C THR A 353 15.11 -2.24 -14.67
N ILE A 354 14.84 -1.89 -13.42
CA ILE A 354 15.86 -1.36 -12.51
C ILE A 354 16.86 -2.44 -12.11
N LEU A 355 16.39 -3.66 -11.85
CA LEU A 355 17.25 -4.80 -11.57
C LEU A 355 18.16 -5.13 -12.76
N LEU A 356 17.61 -5.25 -13.97
CA LEU A 356 18.37 -5.54 -15.18
C LEU A 356 19.36 -4.44 -15.53
N THR A 357 18.95 -3.17 -15.43
CA THR A 357 19.83 -2.02 -15.70
C THR A 357 20.94 -1.93 -14.66
N GLY A 358 20.61 -2.14 -13.38
CA GLY A 358 21.57 -2.18 -12.28
C GLY A 358 22.60 -3.30 -12.49
N ALA A 359 22.14 -4.50 -12.86
CA ALA A 359 22.99 -5.64 -13.16
C ALA A 359 23.92 -5.38 -14.37
N ALA A 360 23.37 -4.89 -15.48
CA ALA A 360 24.14 -4.59 -16.69
C ALA A 360 25.21 -3.51 -16.43
N LEU A 361 24.86 -2.46 -15.67
CA LEU A 361 25.80 -1.41 -15.32
C LEU A 361 26.90 -1.87 -14.38
N LEU A 362 26.58 -2.77 -13.44
CA LEU A 362 27.54 -3.35 -12.52
C LEU A 362 28.50 -4.32 -13.22
N ALA A 363 27.99 -5.15 -14.15
CA ALA A 363 28.81 -6.02 -14.98
C ALA A 363 29.88 -5.24 -15.75
N ARG A 364 29.48 -4.12 -16.38
CA ARG A 364 30.42 -3.20 -17.06
C ARG A 364 31.48 -2.58 -16.14
N LEU A 365 31.26 -2.57 -14.83
CA LEU A 365 32.24 -2.08 -13.85
C LEU A 365 33.20 -3.20 -13.38
N ASP A 366 32.86 -4.47 -13.57
CA ASP A 366 33.80 -5.58 -13.30
C ASP A 366 34.81 -5.74 -14.43
N GLU A 367 34.43 -5.41 -15.66
CA GLU A 367 35.27 -5.46 -16.87
C GLU A 367 36.29 -4.31 -16.97
N SER A 368 36.08 -3.21 -16.25
CA SER A 368 36.92 -2.01 -16.25
C SER A 368 37.85 -1.95 -15.04
#